data_AF-A0A2W5TCW9-F1
#
_entry.id   AF-A0A2W5TCW9-F1
#
_cell.length_a   1.000
_cell.length_b   1.000
_cell.length_c   1.000
_cell.angle_alpha   90.00
_cell.angle_beta   90.00
_cell.angle_gamma   90.00
#
_symmetry.space_group_name_H-M   'P 1'
#
loop_
_entity.id
_entity.type
_entity.pdbx_description
1 polymer ?
#
loop_
_entity_poly.entity_id
_entity_poly.type
_entity_poly.pdbx_seq_one_letter_code
_entity_poly.pdbx_strand_id
1 'polypeptide(L)'
;MALKGTLKDFGIADILQLIGQQTKTGVLTLTHKDDSVAVAFKDGNIVRAETTHRNRKELIGSMLVAAQLVSEQQLEFALETQKRTLQRLGDVLVSQGVITEHKFKSMVQLQTSETLFRLFSWKTGTYEFEQKDVETENTLVPLRAESVLMEGFRRVDEWPVVRKRITSLQMSFEKLKELPPAELEKDDFDAALDDAFGEAKEEKKAVNKGEFQSVGENERRTYNLIAPGRTVQRIIELSQLGEFETAKALCNLINLEYAKGIPPAGKGGDEFESDRAPSAVLGVLGRIAVTMVVVGALLFIATRIDFGAVNLGRSNATTFTDPAVQRFASQQQMSRLSAAIEVYRLEKGALPVGLSELVDSKLLAADDLHFPWRDTYFYRRQEDGSYVLLPPLR
;
A
#
# COMPACT_ATOMS: atom_id res chain seq x y z
N MET A 1 4.37 23.18 -28.78
CA MET A 1 4.00 21.77 -29.04
C MET A 1 3.10 21.31 -27.89
N ALA A 2 1.90 20.83 -28.18
CA ALA A 2 0.99 20.31 -27.16
C ALA A 2 1.33 18.83 -26.88
N LEU A 3 1.60 18.49 -25.63
CA LEU A 3 1.79 17.10 -25.20
C LEU A 3 0.38 16.53 -24.94
N LYS A 4 -0.07 15.55 -25.73
CA LYS A 4 -1.40 14.95 -25.57
C LYS A 4 -1.32 13.44 -25.64
N GLY A 5 -2.17 12.75 -24.88
CA GLY A 5 -2.17 11.29 -24.84
C GLY A 5 -3.24 10.72 -23.91
N THR A 6 -3.08 9.45 -23.56
CA THR A 6 -3.98 8.74 -22.64
C THR A 6 -3.26 8.37 -21.34
N LEU A 7 -4.01 8.36 -20.23
CA LEU A 7 -3.50 7.94 -18.92
C LEU A 7 -3.15 6.45 -18.83
N LYS A 8 -3.56 5.67 -19.84
CA LYS A 8 -3.22 4.25 -19.94
C LYS A 8 -1.80 4.03 -20.45
N ASP A 9 -1.33 4.92 -21.34
CA ASP A 9 0.00 4.82 -21.95
C ASP A 9 1.05 5.51 -21.09
N PHE A 10 0.70 6.65 -20.48
CA PHE A 10 1.54 7.41 -19.56
C PHE A 10 0.73 7.73 -18.31
N GLY A 11 1.15 7.22 -17.15
CA GLY A 11 0.48 7.48 -15.89
C GLY A 11 0.60 8.95 -15.50
N ILE A 12 -0.26 9.40 -14.57
CA ILE A 12 -0.17 10.77 -14.04
C ILE A 12 1.22 11.07 -13.49
N ALA A 13 1.85 10.10 -12.84
CA ALA A 13 3.18 10.27 -12.27
C ALA A 13 4.22 10.62 -13.33
N ASP A 14 4.23 9.88 -14.44
CA ASP A 14 5.15 10.09 -15.56
C ASP A 14 4.96 11.48 -16.17
N ILE A 15 3.71 11.92 -16.30
CA ILE A 15 3.36 13.23 -16.89
C ILE A 15 3.83 14.36 -15.97
N LEU A 16 3.53 14.30 -14.67
CA LEU A 16 3.99 15.29 -13.70
C LEU A 16 5.52 15.36 -13.65
N GLN A 17 6.17 14.20 -13.64
CA GLN A 17 7.63 14.10 -13.65
C GLN A 17 8.23 14.73 -14.91
N LEU A 18 7.68 14.43 -16.09
CA LEU A 18 8.17 14.98 -17.35
C LEU A 18 8.05 16.52 -17.40
N ILE A 19 6.91 17.07 -16.98
CA ILE A 19 6.68 18.52 -16.95
C ILE A 19 7.60 19.20 -15.95
N GLY A 20 7.76 18.61 -14.76
CA GLY A 20 8.65 19.09 -13.70
C GLY A 20 10.12 19.12 -14.13
N GLN A 21 10.64 17.99 -14.62
CA GLN A 21 12.04 17.85 -15.04
C GLN A 21 12.40 18.74 -16.23
N GLN A 22 11.46 18.95 -17.16
CA GLN A 22 11.67 19.85 -18.30
C GLN A 22 11.37 21.32 -17.97
N THR A 23 11.10 21.63 -16.70
CA THR A 23 10.79 22.97 -16.18
C THR A 23 9.77 23.71 -17.05
N LYS A 24 8.72 23.01 -17.50
CA LYS A 24 7.73 23.58 -18.41
C LYS A 24 6.76 24.50 -17.67
N THR A 25 6.31 25.54 -18.37
CA THR A 25 5.24 26.43 -17.95
C THR A 25 4.03 26.24 -18.87
N GLY A 26 2.85 26.11 -18.29
CA GLY A 26 1.62 25.81 -19.02
C GLY A 26 0.53 25.18 -18.17
N VAL A 27 -0.53 24.72 -18.82
CA VAL A 27 -1.66 24.07 -18.14
C VAL A 27 -1.83 22.64 -18.65
N LEU A 28 -1.80 21.69 -17.72
CA LEU A 28 -2.14 20.29 -17.94
C LEU A 28 -3.63 20.10 -17.65
N THR A 29 -4.40 19.78 -18.67
CA THR A 29 -5.81 19.39 -18.54
C THR A 29 -5.91 17.87 -18.59
N LEU A 30 -6.51 17.28 -17.57
CA LEU A 30 -6.81 15.86 -17.50
C LEU A 30 -8.32 15.66 -17.51
N THR A 31 -8.79 14.65 -18.24
CA THR A 31 -10.22 14.34 -18.33
C THR A 31 -10.44 12.84 -18.17
N HIS A 32 -11.36 12.47 -17.28
CA HIS A 32 -11.79 11.10 -17.07
C HIS A 32 -13.30 11.07 -16.81
N LYS A 33 -14.05 10.47 -17.74
CA LYS A 33 -15.53 10.48 -17.74
C LYS A 33 -16.05 11.92 -17.70
N ASP A 34 -16.84 12.26 -16.69
CA ASP A 34 -17.41 13.59 -16.48
C ASP A 34 -16.47 14.50 -15.65
N ASP A 35 -15.38 13.97 -15.09
CA ASP A 35 -14.44 14.77 -14.31
C ASP A 35 -13.34 15.34 -15.21
N SER A 36 -13.00 16.60 -14.98
CA SER A 36 -11.87 17.26 -15.64
C SER A 36 -11.11 18.13 -14.65
N VAL A 37 -9.79 18.02 -14.65
CA VAL A 37 -8.89 18.74 -13.74
C VAL A 37 -7.84 19.50 -14.55
N ALA A 38 -7.68 20.78 -14.25
CA ALA A 38 -6.66 21.64 -14.82
C ALA A 38 -5.57 21.91 -13.77
N VAL A 39 -4.34 21.52 -14.07
CA VAL A 39 -3.15 21.75 -13.24
C VAL A 39 -2.26 22.77 -13.94
N ALA A 40 -2.02 23.90 -13.31
CA ALA A 40 -1.18 24.96 -13.84
C ALA A 40 0.25 24.80 -13.32
N PHE A 41 1.21 24.88 -14.23
CA PHE A 41 2.64 24.78 -13.98
C PHE A 41 3.34 26.07 -14.32
N LYS A 42 4.33 26.43 -13.51
CA LYS A 42 5.28 27.50 -13.77
C LYS A 42 6.68 27.06 -13.37
N ASP A 43 7.59 27.11 -14.33
CA ASP A 43 8.99 26.71 -14.16
C ASP A 43 9.12 25.28 -13.58
N GLY A 44 8.25 24.37 -14.02
CA GLY A 44 8.17 22.99 -13.53
C GLY A 44 7.44 22.80 -12.18
N ASN A 45 7.07 23.88 -11.49
CA ASN A 45 6.34 23.82 -10.22
C ASN A 45 4.84 23.91 -10.45
N ILE A 46 4.07 23.14 -9.67
CA ILE A 46 2.62 23.21 -9.65
C ILE A 46 2.23 24.45 -8.85
N VAL A 47 1.57 25.40 -9.50
CA VAL A 47 1.11 26.64 -8.86
C VAL A 47 -0.38 26.64 -8.59
N ARG A 48 -1.16 25.77 -9.25
CA ARG A 48 -2.61 25.68 -9.08
C ARG A 48 -3.14 24.34 -9.57
N ALA A 49 -4.19 23.81 -8.94
CA ALA A 49 -4.95 22.67 -9.43
C ALA A 49 -6.44 22.89 -9.17
N GLU A 50 -7.26 22.79 -10.21
CA GLU A 50 -8.69 23.05 -10.13
C GLU A 50 -9.49 21.98 -10.89
N THR A 51 -10.65 21.60 -10.36
CA THR A 51 -11.61 20.77 -11.09
C THR A 51 -12.64 21.63 -11.83
N THR A 52 -12.92 21.26 -13.08
CA THR A 52 -13.96 21.87 -13.93
C THR A 52 -15.35 21.39 -13.51
N HIS A 53 -15.51 20.09 -13.21
CA HIS A 53 -16.73 19.54 -12.64
C HIS A 53 -16.70 19.69 -11.12
N ARG A 54 -17.39 20.73 -10.65
CA ARG A 54 -17.36 21.20 -9.26
C ARG A 54 -18.37 20.43 -8.43
N ASN A 55 -17.95 19.35 -7.79
CA ASN A 55 -18.66 18.87 -6.61
C ASN A 55 -18.70 20.01 -5.59
N ARG A 56 -19.90 20.46 -5.19
CA ARG A 56 -20.08 21.66 -4.36
C ARG A 56 -19.30 21.57 -3.05
N LYS A 57 -19.13 20.37 -2.50
CA LYS A 57 -18.37 20.14 -1.25
C LYS A 57 -16.88 20.45 -1.35
N GLU A 58 -16.32 20.42 -2.56
CA GLU A 58 -14.88 20.57 -2.82
C GLU A 58 -14.50 22.01 -3.18
N LEU A 59 -15.50 22.89 -3.29
CA LEU A 59 -15.25 24.32 -3.48
C LEU A 59 -14.62 24.90 -2.22
N ILE A 60 -13.65 25.78 -2.40
CA ILE A 60 -12.95 26.43 -1.28
C ILE A 60 -13.91 27.07 -0.28
N GLY A 61 -14.96 27.75 -0.75
CA GLY A 61 -15.98 28.34 0.12
C GLY A 61 -16.70 27.30 0.99
N SER A 62 -17.09 26.16 0.39
CA SER A 62 -17.73 25.07 1.13
C SER A 62 -16.76 24.38 2.09
N MET A 63 -15.49 24.22 1.72
CA MET A 63 -14.46 23.71 2.63
C MET A 63 -14.23 24.64 3.83
N LEU A 64 -14.22 25.96 3.61
CA LEU A 64 -14.07 26.95 4.69
C LEU A 64 -15.25 26.91 5.67
N VAL A 65 -16.47 26.77 5.16
CA VAL A 65 -17.68 26.61 5.98
C VAL A 65 -17.66 25.30 6.74
N ALA A 66 -17.32 24.19 6.07
CA ALA A 66 -17.21 22.89 6.71
C ALA A 66 -16.15 22.93 7.84
N ALA A 67 -15.01 23.58 7.63
CA ALA A 67 -13.97 23.76 8.63
C ALA A 67 -14.31 24.76 9.75
N GLN A 68 -15.51 25.35 9.74
CA GLN A 68 -15.96 26.40 10.67
C GLN A 68 -15.05 27.64 10.70
N LEU A 69 -14.35 27.91 9.60
CA LEU A 69 -13.51 29.11 9.45
C LEU A 69 -14.33 30.31 8.98
N VAL A 70 -15.45 30.05 8.30
CA VAL A 70 -16.37 31.04 7.74
C VAL A 70 -17.79 30.55 7.97
N SER A 71 -18.74 31.43 8.29
CA SER A 71 -20.16 31.05 8.35
C SER A 71 -20.81 31.04 6.97
N GLU A 72 -21.92 30.31 6.81
CA GLU A 72 -22.67 30.33 5.53
C GLU A 72 -23.08 31.74 5.11
N GLN A 73 -23.50 32.56 6.09
CA GLN A 73 -23.89 33.97 5.86
C GLN A 73 -22.71 34.83 5.40
N GLN A 74 -21.53 34.64 6.00
CA GLN A 74 -20.32 35.35 5.60
C GLN A 74 -19.87 34.94 4.19
N LEU A 75 -19.96 33.65 3.86
CA LEU A 75 -19.66 33.17 2.52
C LEU A 75 -20.63 33.74 1.49
N GLU A 76 -21.92 33.78 1.79
CA GLU A 76 -22.94 34.36 0.89
C GLU A 76 -22.69 35.85 0.64
N PHE A 77 -22.43 36.62 1.69
CA PHE A 77 -22.08 38.04 1.57
C PHE A 77 -20.79 38.26 0.75
N ALA A 78 -19.78 37.43 0.95
CA ALA A 78 -18.54 37.49 0.18
C ALA A 78 -18.76 37.15 -1.30
N LEU A 79 -19.63 36.17 -1.61
CA LEU A 79 -20.01 35.83 -2.99
C LEU A 79 -20.78 36.96 -3.67
N GLU A 80 -21.69 37.64 -2.96
CA GLU A 80 -22.39 38.82 -3.48
C GLU A 80 -21.41 39.97 -3.76
N THR A 81 -20.48 40.21 -2.85
CA THR A 81 -19.44 41.23 -3.00
C THR A 81 -18.53 40.91 -4.20
N GLN A 82 -18.11 39.65 -4.35
CA GLN A 82 -17.37 39.17 -5.51
C GLN A 82 -18.13 39.43 -6.82
N LYS A 83 -19.44 39.14 -6.88
CA LYS A 83 -20.24 39.39 -8.09
C LYS A 83 -20.30 40.87 -8.47
N ARG A 84 -20.34 41.77 -7.48
CA ARG A 84 -20.42 43.23 -7.69
C ARG A 84 -19.09 43.87 -8.04
N THR A 85 -18.00 43.37 -7.45
CA THR A 85 -16.66 43.99 -7.54
C THR A 85 -15.72 43.27 -8.51
N LEU A 86 -16.08 42.05 -8.93
CA LEU A 86 -15.24 41.11 -9.68
C LEU A 86 -13.92 40.76 -8.99
N GLN A 87 -13.81 41.04 -7.69
CA GLN A 87 -12.68 40.61 -6.86
C GLN A 87 -12.72 39.09 -6.62
N ARG A 88 -11.57 38.50 -6.27
CA ARG A 88 -11.49 37.09 -5.95
C ARG A 88 -12.12 36.84 -4.59
N LEU A 89 -12.79 35.69 -4.43
CA LEU A 89 -13.48 35.34 -3.19
C LEU A 89 -12.53 35.36 -1.97
N GLY A 90 -11.28 34.90 -2.14
CA GLY A 90 -10.27 34.94 -1.09
C GLY A 90 -9.94 36.35 -0.63
N ASP A 91 -9.69 37.25 -1.56
CA ASP A 91 -9.36 38.66 -1.26
C ASP A 91 -10.54 39.35 -0.54
N VAL A 92 -11.76 39.05 -0.94
CA VAL A 92 -12.97 39.55 -0.27
C VAL A 92 -13.06 39.03 1.17
N LEU A 93 -12.87 37.72 1.39
CA LEU A 93 -12.93 37.12 2.73
C LEU A 93 -11.83 37.63 3.66
N VAL A 94 -10.61 37.85 3.13
CA VAL A 94 -9.47 38.38 3.89
C VAL A 94 -9.64 39.87 4.18
N SER A 95 -10.06 40.67 3.20
CA SER A 95 -10.27 42.13 3.37
C SER A 95 -11.42 42.44 4.34
N GLN A 96 -12.43 41.58 4.42
CA GLN A 96 -13.51 41.68 5.40
C GLN A 96 -13.09 41.22 6.82
N GLY A 97 -11.86 40.72 7.00
CA GLY A 97 -11.35 40.25 8.29
C GLY A 97 -12.02 38.97 8.79
N VAL A 98 -12.74 38.25 7.93
CA VAL A 98 -13.44 37.01 8.28
C VAL A 98 -12.45 35.86 8.49
N ILE A 99 -11.40 35.83 7.67
CA ILE A 99 -10.33 34.83 7.74
C ILE A 99 -8.97 35.51 7.56
N THR A 100 -7.94 35.01 8.25
CA THR A 100 -6.59 35.52 8.07
C THR A 100 -6.00 35.02 6.75
N GLU A 101 -5.10 35.82 6.16
CA GLU A 101 -4.41 35.46 4.92
C GLU A 101 -3.70 34.10 5.06
N HIS A 102 -2.93 33.89 6.13
CA HIS A 102 -2.23 32.63 6.39
C HIS A 102 -3.18 31.42 6.40
N LYS A 103 -4.34 31.56 7.05
CA LYS A 103 -5.31 30.47 7.15
C LYS A 103 -5.98 30.18 5.82
N PHE A 104 -6.32 31.22 5.06
CA PHE A 104 -6.85 31.07 3.72
C PHE A 104 -5.84 30.37 2.79
N LYS A 105 -4.56 30.80 2.79
CA LYS A 105 -3.48 30.16 2.02
C LYS A 105 -3.36 28.66 2.35
N SER A 106 -3.37 28.31 3.63
CA SER A 106 -3.30 26.91 4.08
C SER A 106 -4.46 26.06 3.53
N MET A 107 -5.68 26.62 3.50
CA MET A 107 -6.86 25.91 2.98
C MET A 107 -6.84 25.76 1.46
N VAL A 108 -6.33 26.75 0.72
CA VAL A 108 -6.16 26.63 -0.74
C VAL A 108 -5.08 25.59 -1.07
N GLN A 109 -3.98 25.54 -0.30
CA GLN A 109 -2.96 24.50 -0.44
C GLN A 109 -3.53 23.10 -0.18
N LEU A 110 -4.36 22.96 0.86
CA LEU A 110 -5.04 21.69 1.14
C LEU A 110 -5.95 21.29 -0.03
N GLN A 111 -6.78 22.19 -0.54
CA GLN A 111 -7.65 21.93 -1.69
C GLN A 111 -6.85 21.52 -2.92
N THR A 112 -5.75 22.22 -3.21
CA THR A 112 -4.84 21.93 -4.34
C THR A 112 -4.25 20.53 -4.20
N SER A 113 -3.74 20.19 -3.01
CA SER A 113 -3.12 18.91 -2.73
C SER A 113 -4.13 17.76 -2.84
N GLU A 114 -5.31 17.88 -2.26
CA GLU A 114 -6.38 16.88 -2.36
C GLU A 114 -6.84 16.67 -3.82
N THR A 115 -6.88 17.75 -4.62
CA THR A 115 -7.19 17.67 -6.06
C THR A 115 -6.10 16.89 -6.81
N LEU A 116 -4.82 17.17 -6.52
CA LEU A 116 -3.69 16.49 -7.14
C LEU A 116 -3.64 15.00 -6.79
N PHE A 117 -3.79 14.64 -5.51
CA PHE A 117 -3.69 13.25 -5.09
C PHE A 117 -4.82 12.38 -5.63
N ARG A 118 -5.99 12.96 -5.89
CA ARG A 118 -7.08 12.26 -6.57
C ARG A 118 -6.70 11.79 -7.97
N LEU A 119 -5.84 12.53 -8.68
CA LEU A 119 -5.40 12.15 -10.02
C LEU A 119 -4.62 10.83 -10.03
N PHE A 120 -3.95 10.47 -8.91
CA PHE A 120 -3.23 9.19 -8.78
C PHE A 120 -4.16 7.98 -8.74
N SER A 121 -5.45 8.16 -8.44
CA SER A 121 -6.43 7.06 -8.53
C SER A 121 -6.99 6.87 -9.94
N TRP A 122 -6.71 7.78 -10.89
CA TRP A 122 -7.21 7.68 -12.26
C TRP A 122 -6.36 6.69 -13.06
N LYS A 123 -6.97 5.56 -13.44
CA LYS A 123 -6.33 4.51 -14.25
C LYS A 123 -6.53 4.70 -15.76
N THR A 124 -7.50 5.52 -16.15
CA THR A 124 -7.87 5.80 -17.54
C THR A 124 -8.23 7.27 -17.67
N GLY A 125 -8.26 7.76 -18.90
CA GLY A 125 -8.55 9.18 -19.20
C GLY A 125 -7.61 9.71 -20.27
N THR A 126 -7.79 10.98 -20.61
CA THR A 126 -6.95 11.71 -21.55
C THR A 126 -6.26 12.86 -20.85
N TYR A 127 -5.12 13.27 -21.37
CA TYR A 127 -4.42 14.45 -20.91
C TYR A 127 -3.99 15.31 -22.10
N GLU A 128 -3.91 16.61 -21.86
CA GLU A 128 -3.40 17.60 -22.80
C GLU A 128 -2.66 18.70 -22.03
N PHE A 129 -1.40 18.94 -22.39
CA PHE A 129 -0.61 20.03 -21.86
C PHE A 129 -0.46 21.12 -22.90
N GLU A 130 -0.97 22.30 -22.56
CA GLU A 130 -0.86 23.52 -23.35
C GLU A 130 0.20 24.44 -22.73
N GLN A 131 1.27 24.73 -23.49
CA GLN A 131 2.24 25.74 -23.10
C GLN A 131 1.64 27.12 -23.30
N LYS A 132 1.40 27.82 -22.21
CA LYS A 132 0.92 29.20 -22.17
C LYS A 132 1.46 29.88 -20.93
N ASP A 133 1.41 31.20 -20.91
CA ASP A 133 1.81 31.95 -19.72
C ASP A 133 0.82 31.67 -18.58
N VAL A 134 1.36 31.52 -17.38
CA VAL A 134 0.61 31.20 -16.17
C VAL A 134 0.92 32.25 -15.13
N GLU A 135 -0.08 33.07 -14.83
CA GLU A 135 0.00 34.02 -13.73
C GLU A 135 0.12 33.27 -12.41
N THR A 136 1.11 33.66 -11.60
CA THR A 136 1.29 33.11 -10.26
C THR A 136 0.49 33.94 -9.29
N GLU A 137 -0.35 33.28 -8.50
CA GLU A 137 -1.00 33.94 -7.38
C GLU A 137 -0.03 34.03 -6.21
N ASN A 138 0.17 35.23 -5.65
CA ASN A 138 0.98 35.43 -4.43
C ASN A 138 0.42 34.68 -3.20
N THR A 139 -0.76 34.07 -3.36
CA THR A 139 -1.48 33.31 -2.36
C THR A 139 -1.00 31.85 -2.28
N LEU A 140 -0.38 31.33 -3.33
CA LEU A 140 -0.01 29.92 -3.43
C LEU A 140 1.51 29.74 -3.30
N VAL A 141 1.90 28.77 -2.49
CA VAL A 141 3.29 28.31 -2.44
C VAL A 141 3.47 27.29 -3.56
N PRO A 142 4.37 27.50 -4.52
CA PRO A 142 4.62 26.55 -5.59
C PRO A 142 5.01 25.18 -5.03
N LEU A 143 4.34 24.13 -5.50
CA LEU A 143 4.63 22.75 -5.12
C LEU A 143 5.55 22.13 -6.17
N ARG A 144 6.67 21.54 -5.72
CA ARG A 144 7.55 20.78 -6.61
C ARG A 144 6.84 19.51 -7.07
N ALA A 145 6.93 19.20 -8.35
CA ALA A 145 6.32 18.01 -8.92
C ALA A 145 6.81 16.74 -8.20
N GLU A 146 8.10 16.65 -7.91
CA GLU A 146 8.72 15.53 -7.21
C GLU A 146 8.15 15.33 -5.80
N SER A 147 7.92 16.41 -5.05
CA SER A 147 7.32 16.33 -3.71
C SER A 147 5.89 15.79 -3.77
N VAL A 148 5.11 16.22 -4.77
CA VAL A 148 3.75 15.72 -5.00
C VAL A 148 3.78 14.24 -5.42
N LEU A 149 4.76 13.82 -6.23
CA LEU A 149 4.93 12.43 -6.65
C LEU A 149 5.25 11.51 -5.48
N MET A 150 6.24 11.87 -4.67
CA MET A 150 6.64 11.08 -3.50
C MET A 150 5.48 10.91 -2.52
N GLU A 151 4.77 12.01 -2.25
CA GLU A 151 3.60 11.99 -1.39
C GLU A 151 2.44 11.22 -2.01
N GLY A 152 2.21 11.35 -3.31
CA GLY A 152 1.19 10.60 -4.05
C GLY A 152 1.40 9.09 -3.99
N PHE A 153 2.64 8.63 -4.19
CA PHE A 153 2.96 7.20 -4.06
C PHE A 153 2.82 6.69 -2.63
N ARG A 154 3.30 7.45 -1.63
CA ARG A 154 3.08 7.14 -0.21
C ARG A 154 1.59 6.92 0.08
N ARG A 155 0.73 7.82 -0.41
CA ARG A 155 -0.72 7.71 -0.24
C ARG A 155 -1.28 6.47 -0.94
N VAL A 156 -0.92 6.20 -2.19
CA VAL A 156 -1.41 5.03 -2.93
C VAL A 156 -1.08 3.72 -2.22
N ASP A 157 0.13 3.62 -1.66
CA ASP A 157 0.60 2.40 -0.99
C ASP A 157 -0.03 2.21 0.41
N GLU A 158 -0.15 3.29 1.20
CA GLU A 158 -0.66 3.24 2.56
C GLU A 158 -2.19 3.21 2.65
N TRP A 159 -2.88 3.83 1.69
CA TRP A 159 -4.32 4.01 1.74
C TRP A 159 -5.13 2.71 1.88
N PRO A 160 -4.77 1.59 1.21
CA PRO A 160 -5.42 0.31 1.42
C PRO A 160 -5.34 -0.21 2.86
N VAL A 161 -4.25 0.08 3.58
CA VAL A 161 -4.09 -0.32 4.99
C VAL A 161 -4.99 0.54 5.88
N VAL A 162 -5.03 1.85 5.64
CA VAL A 162 -5.88 2.79 6.38
C VAL A 162 -7.36 2.43 6.19
N ARG A 163 -7.81 2.14 4.96
CA ARG A 163 -9.21 1.79 4.66
C ARG A 163 -9.69 0.46 5.26
N LYS A 164 -8.77 -0.47 5.58
CA LYS A 164 -9.12 -1.70 6.32
C LYS A 164 -9.56 -1.41 7.76
N ARG A 165 -9.08 -0.30 8.35
CA ARG A 165 -9.41 0.12 9.71
C ARG A 165 -10.50 1.18 9.72
N ILE A 166 -10.37 2.19 8.86
CA ILE A 166 -11.34 3.27 8.67
C ILE A 166 -12.28 2.87 7.54
N THR A 167 -13.31 2.09 7.87
CA THR A 167 -14.17 1.44 6.88
C THR A 167 -15.30 2.33 6.36
N SER A 168 -15.62 3.43 7.06
CA SER A 168 -16.69 4.35 6.66
C SER A 168 -16.42 5.76 7.18
N LEU A 169 -16.78 6.78 6.39
CA LEU A 169 -16.73 8.17 6.85
C LEU A 169 -17.80 8.50 7.91
N GLN A 170 -18.80 7.62 8.08
CA GLN A 170 -19.87 7.76 9.08
C GLN A 170 -19.55 7.07 10.41
N MET A 171 -18.42 6.36 10.51
CA MET A 171 -17.98 5.81 11.79
C MET A 171 -17.64 6.93 12.76
N SER A 172 -17.78 6.67 14.05
CA SER A 172 -17.41 7.61 15.12
C SER A 172 -16.35 6.98 16.02
N PHE A 173 -15.80 7.77 16.94
CA PHE A 173 -14.69 7.36 17.80
C PHE A 173 -14.94 7.70 19.26
N GLU A 174 -14.43 6.85 20.14
CA GLU A 174 -14.39 7.09 21.58
C GLU A 174 -12.94 7.13 22.06
N LYS A 175 -12.63 8.05 22.96
CA LYS A 175 -11.30 8.18 23.57
C LYS A 175 -11.15 7.14 24.69
N LEU A 176 -10.08 6.37 24.66
CA LEU A 176 -9.81 5.33 25.67
C LEU A 176 -8.86 5.80 26.77
N LYS A 177 -7.82 6.55 26.41
CA LYS A 177 -6.79 7.07 27.32
C LYS A 177 -6.32 8.45 26.86
N GLU A 178 -5.81 9.25 27.78
CA GLU A 178 -5.24 10.56 27.49
C GLU A 178 -3.93 10.42 26.71
N LEU A 179 -3.67 11.38 25.81
CA LEU A 179 -2.42 11.43 25.07
C LEU A 179 -1.26 11.83 26.00
N PRO A 180 -0.04 11.29 25.79
CA PRO A 180 1.13 11.80 26.48
C PRO A 180 1.32 13.30 26.15
N PRO A 181 1.95 14.10 27.02
CA PRO A 181 2.29 15.48 26.69
C PRO A 181 3.12 15.54 25.40
N ALA A 182 3.09 16.67 24.71
CA ALA A 182 3.97 16.85 23.55
C ALA A 182 5.41 16.75 24.05
N GLU A 183 6.18 15.81 23.50
CA GLU A 183 7.63 15.84 23.65
C GLU A 183 8.07 17.13 22.93
N LEU A 184 8.48 18.13 23.70
CA LEU A 184 9.19 19.28 23.14
C LEU A 184 10.43 18.66 22.47
N GLU A 185 10.56 18.80 21.16
CA GLU A 185 11.85 18.61 20.52
C GLU A 185 12.82 19.47 21.32
N LYS A 186 13.80 18.84 22.01
CA LYS A 186 14.89 19.60 22.61
C LYS A 186 15.52 20.37 21.45
N ASP A 187 15.57 21.69 21.54
CA ASP A 187 16.27 22.51 20.56
C ASP A 187 17.66 21.89 20.34
N ASP A 188 18.12 21.77 19.09
CA ASP A 188 19.44 21.23 18.72
C ASP A 188 20.58 21.93 19.50
N PHE A 189 20.32 23.10 20.05
CA PHE A 189 21.23 23.87 20.91
C PHE A 189 21.49 23.21 22.28
N ASP A 190 20.48 22.57 22.90
CA ASP A 190 20.63 21.88 24.18
C ASP A 190 21.26 20.49 24.01
N ALA A 191 21.01 19.82 22.88
CA ALA A 191 21.68 18.57 22.55
C ALA A 191 23.19 18.76 22.35
N ALA A 192 23.61 19.87 21.72
CA ALA A 192 25.02 20.20 21.55
C ALA A 192 25.72 20.61 22.86
N LEU A 193 24.98 21.17 23.83
CA LEU A 193 25.53 21.55 25.14
C LEU A 193 25.66 20.33 26.07
N ASP A 194 24.70 19.40 26.02
CA ASP A 194 24.78 18.11 26.71
C ASP A 194 25.94 17.25 26.15
N ASP A 195 26.22 17.29 24.84
CA ASP A 195 27.38 16.61 24.22
C ASP A 195 28.73 17.26 24.57
N ALA A 196 28.75 18.57 24.90
CA ALA A 196 29.98 19.30 25.21
C ALA A 196 30.43 19.18 26.68
N PHE A 197 29.50 18.86 27.60
CA PHE A 197 29.79 18.80 29.05
C PHE A 197 29.27 17.55 29.78
N GLY A 198 28.58 16.63 29.10
CA GLY A 198 28.00 15.42 29.68
C GLY A 198 28.93 14.20 29.62
N GLU A 199 29.28 13.66 30.78
CA GLU A 199 29.94 12.36 30.92
C GLU A 199 29.20 11.26 30.15
N ALA A 200 29.97 10.44 29.43
CA ALA A 200 29.54 9.33 28.59
C ALA A 200 28.40 8.51 29.22
N LYS A 201 27.16 8.83 28.84
CA LYS A 201 26.02 7.92 28.95
C LYS A 201 25.75 7.33 27.59
N GLU A 202 25.78 6.00 27.58
CA GLU A 202 25.57 5.11 26.44
C GLU A 202 24.63 5.67 25.38
N GLU A 203 25.17 5.74 24.16
CA GLU A 203 24.46 5.99 22.92
C GLU A 203 23.20 5.11 22.81
N LYS A 204 22.05 5.63 23.18
CA LYS A 204 20.80 5.19 22.55
C LYS A 204 20.75 5.86 21.19
N LYS A 205 21.40 5.22 20.21
CA LYS A 205 21.18 5.43 18.79
C LYS A 205 19.70 5.73 18.57
N ALA A 206 19.42 6.92 18.04
CA ALA A 206 18.14 7.26 17.44
C ALA A 206 17.92 6.30 16.26
N VAL A 207 17.44 5.10 16.60
CA VAL A 207 16.85 4.18 15.65
C VAL A 207 15.72 4.96 15.01
N ASN A 208 15.71 4.98 13.69
CA ASN A 208 14.61 5.44 12.87
C ASN A 208 13.34 4.68 13.32
N LYS A 209 12.60 5.23 14.28
CA LYS A 209 11.46 4.58 14.93
C LYS A 209 10.26 4.82 14.01
N GLY A 210 9.76 3.73 13.44
CA GLY A 210 8.76 3.77 12.37
C GLY A 210 7.52 4.62 12.69
N GLU A 211 6.85 5.06 11.63
CA GLU A 211 5.68 5.97 11.56
C GLU A 211 4.47 5.63 12.45
N PHE A 212 4.51 4.53 13.21
CA PHE A 212 3.42 4.03 14.05
C PHE A 212 3.77 3.91 15.55
N GLN A 213 4.88 4.50 16.04
CA GLN A 213 5.28 4.38 17.46
C GLN A 213 5.10 5.64 18.31
N SER A 214 4.90 6.82 17.72
CA SER A 214 4.72 8.08 18.46
C SER A 214 3.47 8.83 18.02
N VAL A 215 2.88 9.57 18.96
CA VAL A 215 1.73 10.44 18.70
C VAL A 215 2.23 11.79 18.19
N GLY A 216 2.17 11.99 16.88
CA GLY A 216 2.55 13.24 16.21
C GLY A 216 1.52 14.35 16.34
N GLU A 217 1.77 15.47 15.67
CA GLU A 217 0.88 16.65 15.67
C GLU A 217 -0.48 16.32 15.03
N ASN A 218 -0.48 15.57 13.92
CA ASN A 218 -1.70 15.19 13.21
C ASN A 218 -2.61 14.29 14.06
N GLU A 219 -2.03 13.31 14.77
CA GLU A 219 -2.75 12.46 15.73
C GLU A 219 -3.32 13.28 16.88
N ARG A 220 -2.55 14.20 17.46
CA ARG A 220 -3.01 15.08 18.54
C ARG A 220 -4.18 15.95 18.11
N ARG A 221 -4.05 16.59 16.94
CA ARG A 221 -5.09 17.44 16.36
C ARG A 221 -6.38 16.66 16.13
N THR A 222 -6.26 15.48 15.54
CA THR A 222 -7.38 14.59 15.25
C THR A 222 -8.02 14.04 16.52
N TYR A 223 -7.20 13.63 17.50
CA TYR A 223 -7.66 13.15 18.81
C TYR A 223 -8.46 14.22 19.56
N ASN A 224 -7.99 15.47 19.56
CA ASN A 224 -8.70 16.58 20.21
C ASN A 224 -10.09 16.81 19.61
N LEU A 225 -10.26 16.47 18.33
CA LEU A 225 -11.54 16.56 17.64
C LEU A 225 -12.46 15.36 17.87
N ILE A 226 -12.02 14.27 18.52
CA ILE A 226 -12.91 13.15 18.85
C ILE A 226 -13.93 13.59 19.90
N ALA A 227 -15.22 13.45 19.58
CA ALA A 227 -16.35 13.77 20.45
C ALA A 227 -17.51 12.79 20.21
N PRO A 228 -18.39 12.54 21.20
CA PRO A 228 -19.54 11.66 21.05
C PRO A 228 -20.41 12.02 19.85
N GLY A 229 -20.74 11.04 19.01
CA GLY A 229 -21.56 11.23 17.80
C GLY A 229 -20.88 11.97 16.64
N ARG A 230 -19.62 12.40 16.79
CA ARG A 230 -18.87 13.04 15.71
C ARG A 230 -18.31 11.98 14.77
N THR A 231 -18.69 12.08 13.49
CA THR A 231 -18.26 11.15 12.44
C THR A 231 -16.87 11.48 11.91
N VAL A 232 -16.22 10.52 11.26
CA VAL A 232 -14.92 10.73 10.57
C VAL A 232 -15.01 11.87 9.58
N GLN A 233 -16.09 11.96 8.80
CA GLN A 233 -16.29 13.05 7.86
C GLN A 233 -16.20 14.41 8.56
N ARG A 234 -16.85 14.56 9.72
CA ARG A 234 -16.80 15.80 10.49
C ARG A 234 -15.42 16.09 11.06
N ILE A 235 -14.68 15.05 11.45
CA ILE A 235 -13.29 15.20 11.92
C ILE A 235 -12.40 15.67 10.77
N ILE A 236 -12.53 15.13 9.55
CA ILE A 236 -11.78 15.56 8.35
C ILE A 236 -12.02 17.05 8.06
N GLU A 237 -13.29 17.47 8.10
CA GLU A 237 -13.66 18.87 7.84
C GLU A 237 -13.04 19.81 8.88
N LEU A 238 -13.04 19.44 10.17
CA LEU A 238 -12.52 20.25 11.26
C LEU A 238 -10.98 20.19 11.40
N SER A 239 -10.37 19.06 11.04
CA SER A 239 -8.93 18.83 11.20
C SER A 239 -8.11 19.66 10.22
N GLN A 240 -8.66 19.99 9.04
CA GLN A 240 -7.94 20.70 7.96
C GLN A 240 -6.66 19.97 7.54
N LEU A 241 -6.64 18.64 7.67
CA LEU A 241 -5.53 17.78 7.25
C LEU A 241 -5.82 17.06 5.92
N GLY A 242 -7.09 17.02 5.50
CA GLY A 242 -7.54 16.22 4.35
C GLY A 242 -8.00 14.81 4.74
N GLU A 243 -8.58 14.08 3.79
CA GLU A 243 -9.18 12.76 4.06
C GLU A 243 -8.11 11.75 4.47
N PHE A 244 -7.02 11.68 3.69
CA PHE A 244 -5.96 10.71 3.89
C PHE A 244 -5.27 10.87 5.25
N GLU A 245 -4.74 12.06 5.54
CA GLU A 245 -3.98 12.32 6.77
C GLU A 245 -4.83 12.15 8.02
N THR A 246 -6.09 12.59 7.98
CA THR A 246 -7.01 12.42 9.12
C THR A 246 -7.31 10.94 9.36
N ALA A 247 -7.59 10.17 8.31
CA ALA A 247 -7.87 8.75 8.45
C ALA A 247 -6.62 7.97 8.87
N LYS A 248 -5.43 8.33 8.39
CA LYS A 248 -4.14 7.78 8.84
C LYS A 248 -3.92 8.07 10.32
N ALA A 249 -4.12 9.30 10.77
CA ALA A 249 -4.03 9.69 12.18
C ALA A 249 -5.02 8.91 13.06
N LEU A 250 -6.27 8.75 12.64
CA LEU A 250 -7.27 7.93 13.34
C LEU A 250 -6.86 6.45 13.40
N CYS A 251 -6.33 5.91 12.29
CA CYS A 251 -5.82 4.54 12.22
C CYS A 251 -4.66 4.33 13.23
N ASN A 252 -3.74 5.29 13.30
CA ASN A 252 -2.63 5.25 14.25
C ASN A 252 -3.12 5.31 15.71
N LEU A 253 -4.08 6.20 16.00
CA LEU A 253 -4.72 6.28 17.32
C LEU A 253 -5.45 4.98 17.72
N ILE A 254 -6.02 4.25 16.77
CA ILE A 254 -6.59 2.90 17.03
C ILE A 254 -5.47 1.90 17.35
N ASN A 255 -4.42 1.86 16.52
CA ASN A 255 -3.33 0.90 16.67
C ASN A 255 -2.58 1.08 18.00
N LEU A 256 -2.47 2.33 18.46
CA LEU A 256 -1.88 2.69 19.75
C LEU A 256 -2.88 2.65 20.92
N GLU A 257 -4.12 2.20 20.68
CA GLU A 257 -5.18 2.04 21.68
C GLU A 257 -5.60 3.35 22.39
N TYR A 258 -5.36 4.51 21.77
CA TYR A 258 -5.85 5.80 22.29
C TYR A 258 -7.31 6.07 21.93
N ALA A 259 -7.79 5.48 20.83
CA ALA A 259 -9.17 5.62 20.37
C ALA A 259 -9.76 4.28 19.92
N LYS A 260 -11.07 4.14 20.08
CA LYS A 260 -11.84 2.98 19.61
C LYS A 260 -12.82 3.42 18.52
N GLY A 261 -12.78 2.73 17.37
CA GLY A 261 -13.73 2.95 16.29
C GLY A 261 -15.10 2.33 16.59
N ILE A 262 -16.16 3.11 16.39
CA ILE A 262 -17.55 2.71 16.53
C ILE A 262 -18.18 2.73 15.12
N PRO A 263 -18.63 1.59 14.59
CA PRO A 263 -19.27 1.55 13.28
C PRO A 263 -20.58 2.35 13.29
N PRO A 264 -21.02 2.89 12.15
CA PRO A 264 -22.26 3.65 12.07
C PRO A 264 -23.46 2.81 12.51
N ALA A 265 -24.34 3.37 13.34
CA ALA A 265 -25.56 2.72 13.77
C ALA A 265 -26.56 2.67 12.60
N GLY A 266 -26.74 1.49 12.01
CA GLY A 266 -27.86 1.20 11.11
C GLY A 266 -27.80 1.82 9.71
N LYS A 267 -27.06 1.16 8.81
CA LYS A 267 -27.42 0.82 7.41
C LYS A 267 -26.16 0.26 6.75
N GLY A 268 -26.24 -0.98 6.27
CA GLY A 268 -25.27 -1.49 5.31
C GLY A 268 -25.31 -0.64 4.04
N GLY A 269 -24.14 -0.45 3.45
CA GLY A 269 -24.01 0.00 2.06
C GLY A 269 -24.14 1.51 1.84
N ASP A 270 -23.09 2.26 2.16
CA ASP A 270 -22.39 2.98 1.09
C ASP A 270 -21.04 2.27 0.96
N GLU A 271 -21.09 1.16 0.23
CA GLU A 271 -19.93 0.37 -0.13
C GLU A 271 -19.13 1.18 -1.14
N PHE A 272 -18.02 1.77 -0.69
CA PHE A 272 -16.86 1.82 -1.58
C PHE A 272 -16.65 0.39 -2.09
N GLU A 273 -16.69 0.19 -3.40
CA GLU A 273 -16.30 -1.07 -4.07
C GLU A 273 -14.83 -1.35 -3.74
N SER A 274 -14.59 -1.85 -2.54
CA SER A 274 -13.46 -2.70 -2.23
C SER A 274 -13.92 -4.11 -2.55
N ASP A 275 -13.23 -4.79 -3.46
CA ASP A 275 -13.33 -6.24 -3.65
C ASP A 275 -13.35 -6.92 -2.26
N ARG A 276 -14.54 -7.31 -1.83
CA ARG A 276 -14.76 -7.89 -0.51
C ARG A 276 -14.32 -9.34 -0.54
N ALA A 277 -13.16 -9.62 0.05
CA ALA A 277 -13.01 -10.83 0.84
C ALA A 277 -13.57 -10.54 2.25
N PRO A 278 -14.66 -11.21 2.69
CA PRO A 278 -15.31 -10.88 3.96
C PRO A 278 -14.48 -11.29 5.18
N SER A 279 -14.63 -10.47 6.22
CA SER A 279 -13.77 -10.30 7.39
C SER A 279 -13.87 -11.39 8.47
N ALA A 280 -12.72 -12.03 8.69
CA ALA A 280 -12.00 -12.45 9.91
C ALA A 280 -12.65 -12.72 11.30
N VAL A 281 -13.95 -12.54 11.60
CA VAL A 281 -14.48 -12.89 12.95
C VAL A 281 -15.70 -13.80 12.91
N LEU A 282 -16.51 -13.77 11.84
CA LEU A 282 -17.46 -14.86 11.55
C LEU A 282 -16.77 -16.11 10.95
N GLY A 283 -15.54 -15.93 10.46
CA GLY A 283 -14.79 -16.96 9.73
C GLY A 283 -14.29 -18.10 10.60
N VAL A 284 -14.05 -17.92 11.90
CA VAL A 284 -13.51 -19.02 12.73
C VAL A 284 -14.59 -20.05 13.06
N LEU A 285 -15.78 -19.61 13.49
CA LEU A 285 -16.92 -20.49 13.75
C LEU A 285 -17.47 -21.10 12.45
N GLY A 286 -17.53 -20.31 11.37
CA GLY A 286 -17.92 -20.80 10.05
C GLY A 286 -16.93 -21.82 9.49
N ARG A 287 -15.61 -21.62 9.67
CA ARG A 287 -14.58 -22.60 9.26
C ARG A 287 -14.68 -23.88 10.07
N ILE A 288 -14.92 -23.82 11.38
CA ILE A 288 -15.09 -25.03 12.21
C ILE A 288 -16.31 -25.83 11.74
N ALA A 289 -17.44 -25.17 11.50
CA ALA A 289 -18.65 -25.82 11.01
C ALA A 289 -18.46 -26.43 9.60
N VAL A 290 -17.83 -25.70 8.68
CA VAL A 290 -17.51 -26.20 7.33
C VAL A 290 -16.51 -27.35 7.38
N THR A 291 -15.47 -27.28 8.24
CA THR A 291 -14.54 -28.39 8.41
C THR A 291 -15.21 -29.62 9.01
N MET A 292 -16.14 -29.46 9.95
CA MET A 292 -16.90 -30.58 10.52
C MET A 292 -17.82 -31.24 9.49
N VAL A 293 -18.45 -30.44 8.61
CA VAL A 293 -19.27 -30.95 7.52
C VAL A 293 -18.41 -31.65 6.47
N VAL A 294 -17.26 -31.10 6.10
CA VAL A 294 -16.34 -31.71 5.14
C VAL A 294 -15.72 -33.00 5.71
N VAL A 295 -15.32 -33.01 6.98
CA VAL A 295 -14.81 -34.21 7.66
C VAL A 295 -15.90 -35.26 7.79
N GLY A 296 -17.13 -34.87 8.13
CA GLY A 296 -18.28 -35.77 8.16
C GLY A 296 -18.61 -36.35 6.79
N ALA A 297 -18.55 -35.54 5.73
CA ALA A 297 -18.74 -35.99 4.36
C ALA A 297 -17.60 -36.92 3.90
N LEU A 298 -16.35 -36.62 4.24
CA LEU A 298 -15.20 -37.48 3.95
C LEU A 298 -15.27 -38.82 4.71
N LEU A 299 -15.71 -38.82 5.96
CA LEU A 299 -15.95 -40.04 6.74
C LEU A 299 -17.12 -40.86 6.18
N PHE A 300 -18.19 -40.20 5.74
CA PHE A 300 -19.32 -40.85 5.09
C PHE A 300 -18.94 -41.44 3.73
N ILE A 301 -18.09 -40.76 2.97
CA ILE A 301 -17.52 -41.28 1.73
C ILE A 301 -16.57 -42.45 2.04
N ALA A 302 -15.75 -42.36 3.09
CA ALA A 302 -14.84 -43.43 3.51
C ALA A 302 -15.58 -44.71 3.97
N THR A 303 -16.75 -44.60 4.58
CA THR A 303 -17.58 -45.78 4.94
C THR A 303 -18.35 -46.38 3.77
N ARG A 304 -18.42 -45.67 2.63
CA ARG A 304 -19.07 -46.13 1.39
C ARG A 304 -18.08 -46.61 0.34
N ILE A 305 -16.79 -46.39 0.57
CA ILE A 305 -15.73 -46.89 -0.29
C ILE A 305 -15.27 -48.23 0.27
N ASP A 306 -15.44 -49.29 -0.52
CA ASP A 306 -14.83 -50.59 -0.28
C ASP A 306 -13.30 -50.44 -0.41
N PHE A 307 -12.62 -50.25 0.73
CA PHE A 307 -11.15 -50.11 0.80
C PHE A 307 -10.41 -51.37 0.33
N GLY A 308 -11.10 -52.48 0.07
CA GLY A 308 -10.55 -53.67 -0.58
C GLY A 308 -10.35 -53.56 -2.10
N ALA A 309 -10.94 -52.54 -2.75
CA ALA A 309 -10.82 -52.33 -4.20
C ALA A 309 -10.01 -51.06 -4.57
N VAL A 310 -9.63 -50.25 -3.58
CA VAL A 310 -8.71 -49.12 -3.81
C VAL A 310 -7.28 -49.64 -3.71
N ASN A 311 -6.86 -50.31 -4.78
CA ASN A 311 -5.46 -50.44 -5.09
C ASN A 311 -4.96 -49.02 -5.36
N LEU A 312 -4.45 -48.33 -4.32
CA LEU A 312 -3.61 -47.14 -4.46
C LEU A 312 -2.38 -47.60 -5.21
N GLY A 313 -2.51 -47.67 -6.54
CA GLY A 313 -1.41 -47.86 -7.43
C GLY A 313 -0.42 -46.76 -7.08
N ARG A 314 0.72 -47.16 -6.51
CA ARG A 314 1.99 -46.48 -6.75
C ARG A 314 1.96 -46.10 -8.22
N SER A 315 1.76 -44.81 -8.49
CA SER A 315 1.84 -44.29 -9.84
C SER A 315 3.28 -44.53 -10.27
N ASN A 316 3.51 -45.61 -10.99
CA ASN A 316 4.73 -45.87 -11.73
C ASN A 316 5.14 -44.57 -12.40
N ALA A 317 6.35 -44.09 -12.10
CA ALA A 317 6.89 -42.84 -12.59
C ALA A 317 6.65 -42.72 -14.10
N THR A 318 5.71 -41.87 -14.49
CA THR A 318 5.49 -41.56 -15.88
C THR A 318 6.66 -40.70 -16.31
N THR A 319 7.51 -41.29 -17.14
CA THR A 319 8.57 -40.62 -17.90
C THR A 319 8.07 -39.25 -18.34
N PHE A 320 8.71 -38.17 -17.88
CA PHE A 320 8.32 -36.82 -18.31
C PHE A 320 8.42 -36.73 -19.83
N THR A 321 7.38 -36.29 -20.52
CA THR A 321 7.39 -36.16 -21.98
C THR A 321 8.19 -34.93 -22.46
N ASP A 322 8.39 -33.94 -21.59
CA ASP A 322 9.14 -32.73 -21.89
C ASP A 322 10.66 -32.93 -21.72
N PRO A 323 11.48 -32.74 -22.79
CA PRO A 323 12.94 -32.83 -22.72
C PRO A 323 13.61 -31.87 -21.73
N ALA A 324 13.03 -30.71 -21.44
CA ALA A 324 13.57 -29.75 -20.47
C ALA A 324 13.40 -30.26 -19.03
N VAL A 325 12.22 -30.81 -18.73
CA VAL A 325 11.91 -31.41 -17.42
C VAL A 325 12.74 -32.67 -17.18
N GLN A 326 12.94 -33.51 -18.20
CA GLN A 326 13.83 -34.67 -18.10
C GLN A 326 15.28 -34.30 -17.75
N ARG A 327 15.82 -33.23 -18.35
CA ARG A 327 17.19 -32.76 -18.08
C ARG A 327 17.34 -32.22 -16.65
N PHE A 328 16.35 -31.48 -16.18
CA PHE A 328 16.37 -30.97 -14.81
C PHE A 328 16.24 -32.11 -13.78
N ALA A 329 15.28 -33.03 -14.01
CA ALA A 329 15.08 -34.19 -13.15
C ALA A 329 16.31 -35.12 -13.11
N SER A 330 17.00 -35.31 -14.24
CA SER A 330 18.20 -36.16 -14.29
C SER A 330 19.37 -35.55 -13.52
N GLN A 331 19.56 -34.22 -13.57
CA GLN A 331 20.59 -33.52 -12.78
C GLN A 331 20.34 -33.66 -11.27
N GLN A 332 19.09 -33.48 -10.82
CA GLN A 332 18.73 -33.65 -9.43
C GLN A 332 18.93 -35.10 -8.96
N GLN A 333 18.55 -36.07 -9.80
CA GLN A 333 18.74 -37.48 -9.47
C GLN A 333 20.22 -37.87 -9.36
N MET A 334 21.08 -37.36 -10.24
CA MET A 334 22.54 -37.58 -10.12
C MET A 334 23.09 -37.06 -8.80
N SER A 335 22.65 -35.88 -8.37
CA SER A 335 23.03 -35.34 -7.06
C SER A 335 22.57 -36.25 -5.91
N ARG A 336 21.34 -36.77 -5.99
CA ARG A 336 20.79 -37.68 -4.98
C ARG A 336 21.53 -39.03 -4.92
N LEU A 337 21.83 -39.61 -6.09
CA LEU A 337 22.62 -40.84 -6.20
C LEU A 337 24.04 -40.64 -5.63
N SER A 338 24.69 -39.51 -5.94
CA SER A 338 26.01 -39.20 -5.39
C SER A 338 26.01 -39.07 -3.87
N ALA A 339 25.00 -38.42 -3.30
CA ALA A 339 24.84 -38.31 -1.86
C ALA A 339 24.61 -39.67 -1.19
N ALA A 340 23.78 -40.53 -1.80
CA ALA A 340 23.53 -41.87 -1.29
C ALA A 340 24.79 -42.77 -1.30
N ILE A 341 25.62 -42.66 -2.35
CA ILE A 341 26.91 -43.35 -2.43
C ILE A 341 27.85 -42.90 -1.31
N GLU A 342 27.91 -41.60 -1.02
CA GLU A 342 28.77 -41.08 0.03
C GLU A 342 28.27 -41.48 1.43
N VAL A 343 26.96 -41.49 1.65
CA VAL A 343 26.36 -41.99 2.89
C VAL A 343 26.68 -43.48 3.08
N TYR A 344 26.58 -44.29 2.02
CA TYR A 344 26.96 -45.71 2.07
C TYR A 344 28.45 -45.89 2.42
N ARG A 345 29.32 -45.07 1.82
CA ARG A 345 30.76 -45.07 2.11
C ARG A 345 31.04 -44.74 3.58
N LEU A 346 30.36 -43.75 4.13
CA LEU A 346 30.50 -43.37 5.54
C LEU A 346 29.99 -44.48 6.48
N GLU A 347 28.92 -45.18 6.12
CA GLU A 347 28.32 -46.22 6.96
C GLU A 347 29.10 -47.55 6.92
N LYS A 348 29.56 -47.98 5.74
CA LYS A 348 30.20 -49.29 5.53
C LYS A 348 31.71 -49.23 5.38
N GLY A 349 32.28 -48.03 5.32
CA GLY A 349 33.73 -47.80 5.13
C GLY A 349 34.25 -48.13 3.74
N ALA A 350 33.38 -48.51 2.79
CA ALA A 350 33.72 -48.86 1.42
C ALA A 350 32.65 -48.36 0.44
N LEU A 351 33.04 -48.09 -0.80
CA LEU A 351 32.09 -47.74 -1.87
C LEU A 351 31.28 -48.98 -2.29
N PRO A 352 30.00 -48.81 -2.66
CA PRO A 352 29.14 -49.93 -3.04
C PRO A 352 29.66 -50.59 -4.32
N VAL A 353 29.46 -51.91 -4.46
CA VAL A 353 29.87 -52.66 -5.67
C VAL A 353 28.94 -52.33 -6.85
N GLY A 354 27.68 -52.02 -6.55
CA GLY A 354 26.70 -51.55 -7.52
C GLY A 354 25.60 -50.73 -6.84
N LEU A 355 24.83 -49.98 -7.64
CA LEU A 355 23.76 -49.12 -7.11
C LEU A 355 22.63 -49.90 -6.43
N SER A 356 22.50 -51.20 -6.70
CA SER A 356 21.53 -52.08 -6.03
C SER A 356 21.73 -52.16 -4.51
N GLU A 357 22.98 -52.08 -4.03
CA GLU A 357 23.28 -52.11 -2.59
C GLU A 357 22.74 -50.88 -1.85
N LEU A 358 22.55 -49.76 -2.56
CA LEU A 358 21.92 -48.55 -2.00
C LEU A 358 20.42 -48.76 -1.75
N VAL A 359 19.79 -49.67 -2.51
CA VAL A 359 18.39 -50.06 -2.30
C VAL A 359 18.30 -51.05 -1.14
N ASP A 360 19.21 -52.02 -1.08
CA ASP A 360 19.26 -53.02 0.00
C ASP A 360 19.53 -52.38 1.37
N SER A 361 20.37 -51.35 1.41
CA SER A 361 20.63 -50.51 2.61
C SER A 361 19.53 -49.49 2.91
N LYS A 362 18.44 -49.46 2.13
CA LYS A 362 17.32 -48.52 2.24
C LYS A 362 17.72 -47.04 2.10
N LEU A 363 18.86 -46.74 1.48
CA LEU A 363 19.29 -45.38 1.16
C LEU A 363 18.55 -44.82 -0.06
N LEU A 364 18.07 -45.69 -0.95
CA LEU A 364 17.28 -45.36 -2.15
C LEU A 364 16.11 -46.32 -2.35
N ALA A 365 15.08 -45.88 -3.09
CA ALA A 365 14.04 -46.78 -3.58
C ALA A 365 14.47 -47.46 -4.89
N ALA A 366 13.89 -48.60 -5.24
CA ALA A 366 14.20 -49.30 -6.50
C ALA A 366 13.94 -48.43 -7.74
N ASP A 367 12.92 -47.57 -7.69
CA ASP A 367 12.56 -46.67 -8.79
C ASP A 367 13.60 -45.55 -9.00
N ASP A 368 14.34 -45.18 -7.95
CA ASP A 368 15.36 -44.13 -8.00
C ASP A 368 16.58 -44.53 -8.85
N LEU A 369 16.77 -45.81 -9.14
CA LEU A 369 17.89 -46.30 -9.96
C LEU A 369 17.71 -45.99 -11.46
N HIS A 370 16.48 -45.72 -11.87
CA HIS A 370 16.10 -45.56 -13.27
C HIS A 370 15.59 -44.14 -13.54
N PHE A 371 14.87 -43.53 -12.59
CA PHE A 371 14.25 -42.22 -12.75
C PHE A 371 15.24 -41.12 -13.17
N PRO A 372 14.95 -40.25 -14.16
CA PRO A 372 13.72 -40.16 -14.96
C PRO A 372 13.71 -41.06 -16.21
N TRP A 373 14.72 -41.90 -16.39
CA TRP A 373 14.93 -42.78 -17.52
C TRP A 373 14.29 -44.17 -17.32
N ARG A 374 14.31 -44.99 -18.37
CA ARG A 374 13.95 -46.41 -18.28
C ARG A 374 15.17 -47.28 -17.93
N ASP A 375 16.34 -46.85 -18.39
CA ASP A 375 17.61 -47.51 -18.14
C ASP A 375 18.24 -47.02 -16.84
N THR A 376 19.07 -47.87 -16.23
CA THR A 376 19.78 -47.55 -15.00
C THR A 376 20.93 -46.58 -15.24
N TYR A 377 21.25 -45.79 -14.21
CA TYR A 377 22.46 -44.97 -14.21
C TYR A 377 23.72 -45.85 -14.25
N PHE A 378 24.70 -45.43 -15.04
CA PHE A 378 25.98 -46.11 -15.10
C PHE A 378 26.84 -45.74 -13.90
N TYR A 379 27.21 -46.75 -13.11
CA TYR A 379 28.09 -46.59 -11.96
C TYR A 379 29.27 -47.55 -12.05
N ARG A 380 30.49 -47.04 -11.84
CA ARG A 380 31.71 -47.86 -11.77
C ARG A 380 32.71 -47.27 -10.77
N ARG A 381 33.27 -48.13 -9.93
CA ARG A 381 34.39 -47.78 -9.04
C ARG A 381 35.72 -47.81 -9.80
N GLN A 382 36.60 -46.85 -9.53
CA GLN A 382 37.98 -46.83 -10.02
C GLN A 382 38.93 -47.43 -8.97
N GLU A 383 40.13 -47.82 -9.41
CA GLU A 383 41.16 -48.43 -8.54
C GLU A 383 41.75 -47.43 -7.54
N ASP A 384 41.64 -46.12 -7.81
CA ASP A 384 42.12 -45.02 -6.97
C ASP A 384 41.17 -44.66 -5.81
N GLY A 385 40.04 -45.35 -5.68
CA GLY A 385 39.01 -45.05 -4.68
C GLY A 385 38.01 -43.97 -5.09
N SER A 386 38.05 -43.49 -6.32
CA SER A 386 37.00 -42.65 -6.91
C SER A 386 35.91 -43.49 -7.59
N TYR A 387 34.79 -42.86 -7.94
CA TYR A 387 33.71 -43.50 -8.70
C TYR A 387 33.24 -42.62 -9.87
N VAL A 388 32.74 -43.26 -10.91
CA VAL A 388 32.12 -42.61 -12.06
C VAL A 388 30.63 -42.90 -12.01
N LEU A 389 29.82 -41.83 -12.04
CA LEU A 389 28.37 -41.89 -12.15
C LEU A 389 27.93 -41.10 -13.38
N LEU A 390 27.31 -41.76 -14.35
CA LEU A 390 26.84 -41.15 -15.60
C LEU A 390 25.36 -41.47 -15.85
N PRO A 391 24.61 -40.52 -16.43
CA PRO A 391 23.27 -40.81 -16.92
C PRO A 391 23.33 -41.81 -18.09
N PRO A 392 22.27 -42.59 -18.33
CA PRO A 392 22.20 -43.47 -19.49
C PRO A 392 22.32 -42.66 -20.80
N LEU A 393 23.04 -43.21 -21.77
CA LEU A 393 23.19 -42.63 -23.10
C LEU A 393 21.87 -42.80 -23.85
N ARG A 394 21.41 -41.74 -24.53
CA ARG A 394 20.19 -41.74 -25.36
C ARG A 394 20.34 -42.60 -26.60
#